data_AF-H2KPX4-F1
#
_entry.id   AF-H2KPX4-F1
#
_cell.length_a   1.000
_cell.length_b   1.000
_cell.length_c   1.000
_cell.angle_alpha   90.00
_cell.angle_beta   90.00
_cell.angle_gamma   90.00
#
_symmetry.space_group_name_H-M   'P 1'
#
loop_
_entity.id
_entity.type
_entity.pdbx_description
1 polymer ?
#
loop_
_entity_poly.entity_id
_entity_poly.type
_entity_poly.pdbx_seq_one_letter_code
_entity_poly.pdbx_strand_id
1 'polypeptide(L)'
;MNLSTYIPNITPHVIAIGGPTGTGKSTLAIGLASIFRGEVVNADAVQLYEGLTIATNKVSESEAAGVPHHLIGCFPPAFAYCADVHKYRAVCLPTIDKIRYENQRIPFLVGGTHYYLEAILWSDFLTSTDKLDSDDLDSIQIPTDLSECYTQLQALNSAIASKLHPKDGRKVRRALREALLHQSDSVNDFRGQPLEQNHPDYPPNRSYQPRYPNQSLFLWLDCDPRVLNERLDARVDQMVRSGLVAELDRFLTDYFREVDLRDKEAQSPM
;
A
#
# COMPACT_ATOMS: atom_id res chain seq x y z
N MET A 1 1.65 -31.66 -26.08
CA MET A 1 2.81 -30.77 -25.88
C MET A 1 3.11 -30.74 -24.40
N ASN A 2 4.25 -31.29 -23.98
CA ASN A 2 4.71 -31.24 -22.60
C ASN A 2 5.25 -29.84 -22.34
N LEU A 3 4.57 -29.05 -21.49
CA LEU A 3 5.00 -27.71 -21.07
C LEU A 3 6.24 -27.74 -20.14
N SER A 4 6.81 -28.92 -19.89
CA SER A 4 7.90 -29.14 -18.93
C SER A 4 9.29 -28.76 -19.41
N THR A 5 9.47 -28.40 -20.69
CA THR A 5 10.81 -28.40 -21.28
C THR A 5 10.98 -27.28 -22.30
N TYR A 6 11.01 -26.03 -21.82
CA TYR A 6 11.86 -24.92 -22.31
C TYR A 6 11.40 -23.61 -21.62
N ILE A 7 11.94 -23.30 -20.44
CA ILE A 7 11.96 -21.92 -19.98
C ILE A 7 13.41 -21.49 -20.23
N PRO A 8 13.69 -20.71 -21.30
CA PRO A 8 15.01 -20.14 -21.50
C PRO A 8 15.36 -19.28 -20.28
N ASN A 9 16.59 -18.79 -20.19
CA ASN A 9 17.13 -18.00 -19.07
C ASN A 9 16.39 -16.64 -18.92
N ILE A 10 15.10 -16.69 -18.64
CA ILE A 10 14.17 -15.59 -18.51
C ILE A 10 14.34 -15.11 -17.09
N THR A 11 14.91 -13.93 -16.93
CA THR A 11 14.89 -13.20 -15.67
C THR A 11 13.43 -13.19 -15.19
N PRO A 12 13.10 -13.72 -13.99
CA PRO A 12 11.71 -13.99 -13.65
C PRO A 12 10.87 -12.72 -13.77
N HIS A 13 9.80 -12.80 -14.55
CA HIS A 13 8.90 -11.68 -14.80
C HIS A 13 8.15 -11.33 -13.51
N VAL A 14 7.78 -10.06 -13.35
CA VAL A 14 6.83 -9.62 -12.32
C VAL A 14 5.44 -9.61 -12.91
N ILE A 15 4.55 -10.45 -12.39
CA ILE A 15 3.16 -10.50 -12.85
C ILE A 15 2.30 -9.78 -11.82
N ALA A 16 1.65 -8.69 -12.21
CA ALA A 16 0.72 -7.97 -11.36
C ALA A 16 -0.73 -8.29 -11.74
N ILE A 17 -1.57 -8.53 -10.73
CA ILE A 17 -2.98 -8.86 -10.88
C ILE A 17 -3.80 -7.84 -10.10
N GLY A 18 -4.43 -6.91 -10.83
CA GLY A 18 -5.25 -5.83 -10.31
C GLY A 18 -6.74 -6.02 -10.61
N GLY A 19 -7.58 -5.20 -9.97
CA GLY A 19 -9.03 -5.17 -10.19
C GLY A 19 -9.84 -5.08 -8.89
N PRO A 20 -11.17 -4.90 -9.00
CA PRO A 20 -12.06 -4.76 -7.85
C PRO A 20 -12.04 -5.96 -6.89
N THR A 21 -12.41 -5.75 -5.63
CA THR A 21 -12.62 -6.85 -4.67
C THR A 21 -13.77 -7.73 -5.15
N GLY A 22 -13.63 -9.06 -5.01
CA GLY A 22 -14.66 -10.02 -5.45
C GLY A 22 -14.52 -10.51 -6.90
N THR A 23 -13.56 -10.01 -7.68
CA THR A 23 -13.33 -10.47 -9.08
C THR A 23 -12.50 -11.76 -9.20
N GLY A 24 -12.02 -12.32 -8.09
CA GLY A 24 -11.27 -13.60 -8.10
C GLY A 24 -9.76 -13.48 -8.28
N LYS A 25 -9.17 -12.30 -8.01
CA LYS A 25 -7.72 -12.05 -8.13
C LYS A 25 -6.86 -13.10 -7.42
N SER A 26 -7.14 -13.40 -6.15
CA SER A 26 -6.37 -14.36 -5.36
C SER A 26 -6.47 -15.76 -5.95
N THR A 27 -7.67 -16.20 -6.35
CA THR A 27 -7.88 -17.51 -6.98
C THR A 27 -7.09 -17.65 -8.28
N LEU A 28 -7.11 -16.62 -9.14
CA LEU A 28 -6.30 -16.62 -10.36
C LEU A 28 -4.81 -16.66 -10.03
N ALA A 29 -4.35 -15.83 -9.09
CA ALA A 29 -2.95 -15.75 -8.71
C ALA A 29 -2.41 -17.08 -8.19
N ILE A 30 -3.17 -17.74 -7.31
CA ILE A 30 -2.81 -19.04 -6.74
C ILE A 30 -2.75 -20.10 -7.85
N GLY A 31 -3.75 -20.16 -8.73
CA GLY A 31 -3.76 -21.10 -9.86
C GLY A 31 -2.56 -20.90 -10.80
N LEU A 32 -2.25 -19.65 -11.15
CA LEU A 32 -1.08 -19.34 -11.98
C LEU A 32 0.24 -19.64 -11.25
N ALA A 33 0.36 -19.28 -9.97
CA ALA A 33 1.55 -19.54 -9.18
C ALA A 33 1.82 -21.04 -9.00
N SER A 34 0.79 -21.87 -8.84
CA SER A 34 0.96 -23.33 -8.80
C SER A 34 1.52 -23.89 -10.12
N ILE A 35 1.09 -23.36 -11.27
CA ILE A 35 1.54 -23.81 -12.59
C ILE A 35 2.95 -23.31 -12.91
N PHE A 36 3.21 -22.03 -12.65
CA PHE A 36 4.43 -21.33 -13.04
C PHE A 36 5.49 -21.26 -11.93
N ARG A 37 5.31 -22.03 -10.85
CA ARG A 37 6.20 -22.03 -9.67
C ARG A 37 6.42 -20.62 -9.12
N GLY A 38 5.32 -19.90 -8.93
CA GLY A 38 5.31 -18.54 -8.41
C GLY A 38 5.12 -18.45 -6.90
N GLU A 39 5.26 -17.22 -6.42
CA GLU A 39 4.94 -16.82 -5.05
C GLU A 39 4.10 -15.55 -5.09
N VAL A 40 3.11 -15.42 -4.21
CA VAL A 40 2.20 -14.27 -4.18
C VAL A 40 2.76 -13.20 -3.25
N VAL A 41 2.77 -11.96 -3.70
CA VAL A 41 3.12 -10.77 -2.92
C VAL A 41 1.87 -9.90 -2.80
N ASN A 42 1.43 -9.65 -1.57
CA ASN A 42 0.25 -8.83 -1.32
C ASN A 42 0.46 -7.36 -1.69
N ALA A 43 -0.54 -6.78 -2.35
CA ALA A 43 -0.66 -5.35 -2.68
C ALA A 43 -2.03 -4.79 -2.28
N ASP A 44 -2.67 -5.38 -1.26
CA ASP A 44 -3.84 -4.84 -0.58
C ASP A 44 -3.42 -4.20 0.75
N ALA A 45 -3.65 -2.90 0.88
CA ALA A 45 -3.22 -2.10 2.02
C ALA A 45 -3.81 -2.57 3.35
N VAL A 46 -5.02 -3.15 3.35
CA VAL A 46 -5.69 -3.56 4.58
C VAL A 46 -5.19 -4.94 5.02
N GLN A 47 -4.78 -5.80 4.08
CA GLN A 47 -4.26 -7.13 4.37
C GLN A 47 -2.83 -7.14 4.92
N LEU A 48 -2.12 -6.00 4.85
CA LEU A 48 -0.77 -5.87 5.39
C LEU A 48 -0.72 -5.96 6.92
N TYR A 49 -1.80 -5.62 7.62
CA TYR A 49 -1.82 -5.51 9.07
C TYR A 49 -2.21 -6.82 9.75
N GLU A 50 -1.63 -7.12 10.89
CA GLU A 50 -2.01 -8.24 11.77
C GLU A 50 -3.41 -8.04 12.40
N GLY A 51 -3.95 -9.10 13.01
CA GLY A 51 -5.16 -9.05 13.84
C GLY A 51 -6.49 -9.28 13.12
N LEU A 52 -6.70 -8.68 11.94
CA LEU A 52 -7.95 -8.84 11.19
C LEU A 52 -7.76 -9.78 10.00
N THR A 53 -8.35 -10.97 10.04
CA THR A 53 -8.22 -12.00 8.99
C THR A 53 -9.49 -12.11 8.18
N ILE A 54 -10.65 -12.25 8.83
CA ILE A 54 -11.96 -12.37 8.20
C ILE A 54 -12.36 -11.02 7.60
N ALA A 55 -12.30 -9.94 8.37
CA ALA A 55 -12.70 -8.59 7.98
C ALA A 55 -11.93 -8.07 6.76
N THR A 56 -10.68 -8.48 6.61
CA THR A 56 -9.80 -8.09 5.49
C THR A 56 -9.72 -9.15 4.39
N ASN A 57 -10.39 -10.29 4.60
CA ASN A 57 -10.39 -11.44 3.71
C ASN A 57 -8.98 -11.87 3.31
N LYS A 58 -8.12 -12.06 4.30
CA LYS A 58 -6.82 -12.71 4.06
C LYS A 58 -7.07 -14.13 3.56
N VAL A 59 -6.20 -14.56 2.66
CA VAL A 59 -6.21 -15.95 2.18
C VAL A 59 -5.90 -16.89 3.35
N SER A 60 -6.70 -17.93 3.49
CA SER A 60 -6.42 -19.01 4.44
C SER A 60 -5.37 -19.98 3.89
N GLU A 61 -4.75 -20.78 4.76
CA GLU A 61 -3.76 -21.79 4.34
C GLU A 61 -4.34 -22.81 3.35
N SER A 62 -5.62 -23.18 3.53
CA SER A 62 -6.32 -24.09 2.63
C SER A 62 -6.56 -23.47 1.25
N GLU A 63 -6.96 -22.21 1.20
CA GLU A 63 -7.12 -21.47 -0.06
C GLU A 63 -5.78 -21.25 -0.76
N ALA A 64 -4.71 -20.99 0.00
CA ALA A 64 -3.37 -20.78 -0.54
C ALA A 64 -2.81 -22.03 -1.25
N ALA A 65 -3.34 -23.22 -0.96
CA ALA A 65 -3.00 -24.48 -1.64
C ALA A 65 -1.48 -24.74 -1.73
N GLY A 66 -0.73 -24.37 -0.69
CA GLY A 66 0.73 -24.51 -0.63
C GLY A 66 1.54 -23.47 -1.41
N VAL A 67 0.89 -22.50 -2.06
CA VAL A 67 1.57 -21.36 -2.69
C VAL A 67 2.04 -20.38 -1.60
N PRO A 68 3.33 -20.02 -1.54
CA PRO A 68 3.81 -19.03 -0.59
C PRO A 68 3.16 -17.66 -0.82
N HIS A 69 2.73 -17.03 0.28
CA HIS A 69 2.18 -15.67 0.28
C HIS A 69 3.03 -14.77 1.18
N HIS A 70 3.37 -13.59 0.67
CA HIS A 70 4.21 -12.60 1.33
C HIS A 70 3.40 -11.33 1.62
N LEU A 71 3.85 -10.59 2.64
CA LEU A 71 3.28 -9.29 3.03
C LEU A 71 1.79 -9.37 3.43
N ILE A 72 1.37 -10.49 4.01
CA ILE A 72 0.05 -10.62 4.63
C ILE A 72 0.27 -10.58 6.14
N GLY A 73 -0.33 -9.60 6.82
CA GLY A 73 -0.10 -9.40 8.25
C GLY A 73 1.38 -9.19 8.59
N CYS A 74 2.14 -8.46 7.75
CA CYS A 74 3.54 -8.16 7.99
C CYS A 74 3.79 -6.92 8.85
N PHE A 75 2.76 -6.11 9.08
CA PHE A 75 2.80 -4.96 9.97
C PHE A 75 1.96 -5.21 11.23
N PRO A 76 2.33 -4.60 12.37
CA PRO A 76 1.52 -4.62 13.59
C PRO A 76 0.09 -4.16 13.32
N PRO A 77 -0.88 -4.42 14.21
CA PRO A 77 -2.26 -3.98 14.02
C PRO A 77 -2.40 -2.50 13.61
N ALA A 78 -3.38 -2.20 12.75
CA ALA A 78 -3.54 -0.88 12.14
C ALA A 78 -3.78 0.27 13.13
N PHE A 79 -4.13 -0.03 14.39
CA PHE A 79 -4.25 0.96 15.46
C PHE A 79 -2.92 1.32 16.13
N ALA A 80 -1.91 0.46 16.01
CA ALA A 80 -0.58 0.62 16.59
C ALA A 80 0.44 1.09 15.54
N TYR A 81 0.20 0.80 14.26
CA TYR A 81 1.12 1.11 13.18
C TYR A 81 0.37 1.64 11.95
N CYS A 82 0.90 2.71 11.35
CA CYS A 82 0.39 3.28 10.10
C CYS A 82 1.44 3.07 9.00
N ALA A 83 1.20 2.09 8.14
CA ALA A 83 2.00 1.87 6.95
C ALA A 83 1.54 2.84 5.85
N ASP A 84 2.49 3.61 5.32
CA ASP A 84 2.30 4.35 4.09
C ASP A 84 2.90 3.60 2.90
N VAL A 85 2.83 4.23 1.73
CA VAL A 85 3.33 3.63 0.49
C VAL A 85 4.86 3.49 0.48
N HIS A 86 5.60 4.35 1.19
CA HIS A 86 7.06 4.28 1.25
C HIS A 86 7.47 3.09 2.11
N LYS A 87 6.85 2.93 3.29
CA LYS A 87 7.03 1.77 4.18
C LYS A 87 6.66 0.46 3.47
N TYR A 88 5.55 0.43 2.73
CA TYR A 88 5.18 -0.72 1.90
C TYR A 88 6.23 -1.01 0.81
N ARG A 89 6.66 0.00 0.06
CA ARG A 89 7.64 -0.14 -1.02
C ARG A 89 8.99 -0.66 -0.50
N ALA A 90 9.43 -0.19 0.66
CA ALA A 90 10.65 -0.60 1.32
C ALA A 90 10.68 -2.09 1.68
N VAL A 91 9.54 -2.70 2.03
CA VAL A 91 9.45 -4.15 2.30
C VAL A 91 9.13 -4.96 1.05
N CYS A 92 8.37 -4.40 0.11
CA CYS A 92 7.90 -5.11 -1.07
C CYS A 92 8.98 -5.31 -2.14
N LEU A 93 9.81 -4.30 -2.41
CA LEU A 93 10.85 -4.42 -3.44
C LEU A 93 11.90 -5.49 -3.09
N PRO A 94 12.47 -5.54 -1.86
CA PRO A 94 13.37 -6.63 -1.48
C PRO A 94 12.69 -8.01 -1.51
N THR A 95 11.41 -8.08 -1.16
CA THR A 95 10.65 -9.34 -1.24
C THR A 95 10.55 -9.84 -2.68
N ILE A 96 10.23 -8.93 -3.62
CA ILE A 96 10.20 -9.26 -5.05
C ILE A 96 11.59 -9.70 -5.53
N ASP A 97 12.65 -8.98 -5.16
CA ASP A 97 14.01 -9.32 -5.56
C ASP A 97 14.46 -10.67 -5.00
N LYS A 98 14.12 -10.99 -3.75
CA LYS A 98 14.35 -12.31 -3.16
C LYS A 98 13.65 -13.42 -3.96
N ILE A 99 12.36 -13.25 -4.27
CA ILE A 99 11.61 -14.23 -5.06
C ILE A 99 12.26 -14.44 -6.44
N ARG A 100 12.70 -13.36 -7.08
CA ARG A 100 13.27 -13.38 -8.42
C ARG A 100 14.67 -13.99 -8.45
N TYR A 101 15.57 -13.53 -7.59
CA TYR A 101 16.99 -13.80 -7.72
C TYR A 101 17.48 -14.90 -6.77
N GLU A 102 16.93 -15.01 -5.57
CA GLU A 102 17.31 -16.07 -4.63
C GLU A 102 16.47 -17.33 -4.87
N ASN A 103 15.15 -17.19 -4.91
CA ASN A 103 14.25 -18.33 -5.04
C ASN A 103 14.10 -18.79 -6.50
N GLN A 104 14.48 -17.97 -7.48
CA GLN A 104 14.32 -18.24 -8.92
C GLN A 104 12.87 -18.57 -9.28
N ARG A 105 11.93 -17.81 -8.72
CA ARG A 105 10.48 -17.95 -8.90
C ARG A 105 9.85 -16.67 -9.46
N ILE A 106 8.61 -16.79 -9.93
CA ILE A 106 7.84 -15.66 -10.47
C ILE A 106 7.06 -14.98 -9.32
N PRO A 107 7.33 -13.70 -9.02
CA PRO A 107 6.50 -12.93 -8.10
C PRO A 107 5.17 -12.54 -8.76
N PHE A 108 4.08 -12.93 -8.12
CA PHE A 108 2.72 -12.52 -8.44
C PHE A 108 2.30 -11.42 -7.48
N LEU A 109 2.34 -10.15 -7.91
CA LEU A 109 1.90 -9.00 -7.14
C LEU A 109 0.37 -8.86 -7.24
N VAL A 110 -0.36 -9.09 -6.14
CA VAL A 110 -1.83 -9.23 -6.16
C VAL A 110 -2.47 -8.30 -5.16
N GLY A 111 -3.42 -7.48 -5.59
CA GLY A 111 -4.13 -6.59 -4.67
C GLY A 111 -5.14 -5.66 -5.32
N GLY A 112 -5.94 -5.01 -4.48
CA GLY A 112 -6.91 -3.98 -4.90
C GLY A 112 -6.42 -2.55 -4.70
N THR A 113 -5.28 -2.33 -4.03
CA THR A 113 -4.74 -0.99 -3.80
C THR A 113 -3.90 -0.56 -4.99
N HIS A 114 -4.54 0.04 -5.99
CA HIS A 114 -3.88 0.49 -7.22
C HIS A 114 -2.67 1.39 -6.96
N TYR A 115 -2.76 2.27 -5.95
CA TYR A 115 -1.66 3.14 -5.54
C TYR A 115 -0.39 2.36 -5.14
N TYR A 116 -0.54 1.17 -4.55
CA TYR A 116 0.59 0.31 -4.19
C TYR A 116 1.13 -0.44 -5.41
N LEU A 117 0.25 -0.92 -6.29
CA LEU A 117 0.67 -1.50 -7.57
C LEU A 117 1.48 -0.48 -8.38
N GLU A 118 1.03 0.78 -8.42
CA GLU A 118 1.73 1.87 -9.10
C GLU A 118 3.12 2.12 -8.52
N ALA A 119 3.24 2.17 -7.19
CA ALA A 119 4.51 2.38 -6.50
C ALA A 119 5.57 1.29 -6.75
N ILE A 120 5.12 0.07 -7.06
CA ILE A 120 6.02 -1.05 -7.33
C ILE A 120 6.31 -1.16 -8.83
N LEU A 121 5.30 -1.03 -9.68
CA LEU A 121 5.45 -1.30 -11.11
C LEU A 121 6.11 -0.16 -11.89
N TRP A 122 6.12 1.06 -11.37
CA TRP A 122 6.77 2.20 -12.00
C TRP A 122 7.95 2.73 -11.18
N SER A 123 9.04 3.08 -11.86
CA SER A 123 10.28 3.55 -11.22
C SER A 123 10.27 5.02 -10.86
N ASP A 124 9.52 5.83 -11.62
CA ASP A 124 9.37 7.27 -11.46
C ASP A 124 8.24 7.65 -10.47
N PHE A 125 7.41 6.69 -10.08
CA PHE A 125 6.39 6.89 -9.06
C PHE A 125 7.04 7.23 -7.71
N LEU A 126 6.55 8.27 -7.03
CA LEU A 126 7.07 8.81 -5.75
C LEU A 126 8.46 9.47 -5.79
N THR A 127 9.11 9.61 -6.95
CA THR A 127 10.47 10.17 -7.03
C THR A 127 10.61 11.62 -6.54
N SER A 128 9.54 12.41 -6.59
CA SER A 128 9.51 13.76 -5.99
C SER A 128 9.38 13.75 -4.47
N THR A 129 8.78 12.71 -3.91
CA THR A 129 8.55 12.53 -2.46
C THR A 129 9.64 11.70 -1.77
N ASP A 130 10.41 10.89 -2.52
CA ASP A 130 11.50 10.05 -2.00
C ASP A 130 12.72 10.86 -1.51
N LYS A 131 12.74 12.20 -1.70
CA LYS A 131 13.80 13.07 -1.16
C LYS A 131 13.61 13.44 0.32
N LEU A 132 12.48 13.07 0.92
CA LEU A 132 12.20 13.32 2.32
C LEU A 132 12.07 11.95 2.99
N ASP A 133 13.05 11.56 3.81
CA ASP A 133 12.97 10.31 4.56
C ASP A 133 11.71 10.37 5.45
N SER A 134 10.85 9.35 5.34
CA SER A 134 9.57 9.32 6.08
C SER A 134 9.76 9.40 7.59
N ASP A 135 10.91 8.91 8.06
CA ASP A 135 11.29 8.92 9.47
C ASP A 135 11.64 10.35 9.95
N ASP A 136 12.27 11.15 9.09
CA ASP A 136 12.53 12.57 9.38
C ASP A 136 11.21 13.34 9.45
N LEU A 137 10.27 13.08 8.53
CA LEU A 137 8.95 13.71 8.55
C LEU A 137 8.12 13.31 9.77
N ASP A 138 8.14 12.03 10.18
CA ASP A 138 7.42 11.56 11.35
C ASP A 138 8.03 12.10 12.67
N SER A 139 9.31 12.49 12.67
CA SER A 139 9.97 13.14 13.81
C SER A 139 9.56 14.61 14.01
N ILE A 140 9.04 15.27 12.96
CA ILE A 140 8.60 16.67 13.04
C ILE A 140 7.33 16.78 13.88
N GLN A 141 7.48 17.41 15.05
CA GLN A 141 6.35 17.75 15.91
C GLN A 141 5.48 18.80 15.24
N ILE A 142 4.19 18.48 15.14
CA ILE A 142 3.14 19.36 14.63
C ILE A 142 2.01 19.44 15.65
N PRO A 143 1.20 20.51 15.62
CA PRO A 143 0.05 20.64 16.51
C PRO A 143 -0.88 19.42 16.45
N THR A 144 -1.43 19.04 17.60
CA THR A 144 -2.47 18.00 17.66
C THR A 144 -3.76 18.49 17.02
N ASP A 145 -4.05 19.79 17.12
CA ASP A 145 -5.22 20.40 16.49
C ASP A 145 -5.03 20.56 14.97
N LEU A 146 -6.08 20.22 14.21
CA LEU A 146 -6.05 20.29 12.75
C LEU A 146 -6.23 21.73 12.22
N SER A 147 -7.01 22.56 12.91
CA SER A 147 -7.22 23.95 12.50
C SER A 147 -5.92 24.75 12.63
N GLU A 148 -5.16 24.49 13.70
CA GLU A 148 -3.84 25.04 13.89
C GLU A 148 -2.86 24.56 12.81
N CYS A 149 -2.85 23.26 12.50
CA CYS A 149 -2.04 22.72 11.40
C CYS A 149 -2.33 23.42 10.06
N TYR A 150 -3.61 23.63 9.73
CA TYR A 150 -4.01 24.28 8.49
C TYR A 150 -3.59 25.77 8.46
N THR A 151 -3.70 26.46 9.60
CA THR A 151 -3.31 27.87 9.73
C THR A 151 -1.80 28.04 9.54
N GLN A 152 -1.00 27.17 10.17
CA GLN A 152 0.44 27.14 9.96
C GLN A 152 0.79 26.83 8.50
N LEU A 153 0.16 25.82 7.90
CA LEU A 153 0.39 25.49 6.49
C LEU A 153 0.04 26.67 5.56
N GLN A 154 -1.03 27.41 5.84
CA GLN A 154 -1.41 28.59 5.06
C GLN A 154 -0.38 29.71 5.17
N ALA A 155 0.24 29.89 6.33
CA ALA A 155 1.31 30.87 6.55
C ALA A 155 2.60 30.48 5.83
N LEU A 156 2.95 29.18 5.79
CA LEU A 156 4.19 28.70 5.17
C LEU A 156 4.07 28.51 3.66
N ASN A 157 2.95 27.98 3.18
CA ASN A 157 2.71 27.66 1.78
C ASN A 157 1.22 27.77 1.42
N SER A 158 0.75 29.00 1.21
CA SER A 158 -0.64 29.30 0.85
C SER A 158 -1.10 28.63 -0.45
N ALA A 159 -0.18 28.44 -1.41
CA ALA A 159 -0.46 27.80 -2.69
C ALA A 159 -0.85 26.32 -2.51
N ILE A 160 -0.14 25.57 -1.66
CA ILE A 160 -0.50 24.17 -1.33
C ILE A 160 -1.77 24.13 -0.46
N ALA A 161 -1.87 25.00 0.55
CA ALA A 161 -3.02 25.05 1.45
C ALA A 161 -4.34 25.21 0.69
N SER A 162 -4.40 26.11 -0.29
CA SER A 162 -5.60 26.38 -1.11
C SER A 162 -6.09 25.19 -1.95
N LYS A 163 -5.22 24.20 -2.23
CA LYS A 163 -5.58 22.98 -2.96
C LYS A 163 -6.11 21.87 -2.06
N LEU A 164 -5.94 22.00 -0.74
CA LEU A 164 -6.33 21.00 0.25
C LEU A 164 -7.59 21.40 1.00
N HIS A 165 -8.45 20.44 1.28
CA HIS A 165 -9.60 20.69 2.13
C HIS A 165 -9.15 20.75 3.60
N PRO A 166 -9.57 21.75 4.42
CA PRO A 166 -9.10 21.91 5.79
C PRO A 166 -9.36 20.70 6.71
N LYS A 167 -10.38 19.89 6.39
CA LYS A 167 -10.71 18.65 7.13
C LYS A 167 -9.93 17.41 6.67
N ASP A 168 -9.13 17.50 5.60
CA ASP A 168 -8.30 16.39 5.14
C ASP A 168 -7.04 16.29 6.01
N GLY A 169 -7.23 15.86 7.26
CA GLY A 169 -6.22 15.95 8.30
C GLY A 169 -4.90 15.25 7.95
N ARG A 170 -4.98 14.13 7.22
CA ARG A 170 -3.78 13.42 6.76
C ARG A 170 -2.98 14.26 5.76
N LYS A 171 -3.63 14.84 4.75
CA LYS A 171 -2.92 15.65 3.73
C LYS A 171 -2.42 16.97 4.30
N VAL A 172 -3.20 17.62 5.15
CA VAL A 172 -2.80 18.88 5.80
C VAL A 172 -1.58 18.68 6.69
N ARG A 173 -1.58 17.64 7.56
CA ARG A 173 -0.44 17.33 8.43
C ARG A 173 0.81 16.98 7.63
N ARG A 174 0.66 16.18 6.55
CA ARG A 174 1.78 15.84 5.66
C ARG A 174 2.36 17.08 4.98
N ALA A 175 1.51 17.90 4.35
CA ALA A 175 1.95 19.12 3.68
C ALA A 175 2.63 20.11 4.64
N LEU A 176 2.17 20.19 5.89
CA LEU A 176 2.81 21.00 6.93
C LEU A 176 4.21 20.49 7.28
N ARG A 177 4.37 19.18 7.51
CA ARG A 177 5.68 18.57 7.79
C ARG A 177 6.66 18.78 6.66
N GLU A 178 6.21 18.59 5.42
CA GLU A 178 7.03 18.85 4.23
C GLU A 178 7.46 20.33 4.16
N ALA A 179 6.54 21.28 4.42
CA ALA A 179 6.86 22.71 4.43
C ALA A 179 7.85 23.11 5.55
N LEU A 180 7.76 22.47 6.72
CA LEU A 180 8.67 22.71 7.84
C LEU A 180 10.08 22.14 7.57
N LEU A 181 10.17 20.94 7.00
CA LEU A 181 11.45 20.32 6.66
C LEU A 181 12.24 21.16 5.63
N HIS A 182 11.54 21.72 4.64
CA HIS A 182 12.17 22.60 3.66
C HIS A 182 12.58 23.97 4.19
N GLN A 183 12.06 24.42 5.34
CA GLN A 183 12.57 25.62 6.00
C GLN A 183 13.92 25.39 6.66
N SER A 184 14.16 24.20 7.23
CA SER A 184 15.46 23.86 7.82
C SER A 184 16.57 23.71 6.77
N ASP A 185 16.23 23.30 5.55
CA ASP A 185 17.20 23.14 4.44
C ASP A 185 17.51 24.44 3.68
N SER A 186 16.89 25.56 4.05
CA SER A 186 16.99 26.84 3.33
C SER A 186 18.30 27.62 3.60
N VAL A 187 19.45 26.94 3.44
CA VAL A 187 20.72 27.58 3.05
C VAL A 187 21.13 27.19 1.62
N ASN A 188 20.50 26.22 0.95
CA ASN A 188 20.79 25.96 -0.47
C ASN A 188 19.55 25.73 -1.35
N ASP A 189 19.26 26.76 -2.14
CA ASP A 189 18.68 26.74 -3.48
C ASP A 189 17.26 26.13 -3.64
N PHE A 190 16.26 26.85 -3.10
CA PHE A 190 14.88 26.76 -3.56
C PHE A 190 14.71 27.47 -4.92
N ARG A 191 15.46 27.02 -5.94
CA ARG A 191 15.00 27.20 -7.32
C ARG A 191 13.90 26.19 -7.53
N GLY A 192 12.66 26.68 -7.42
CA GLY A 192 11.48 25.95 -7.82
C GLY A 192 11.73 25.27 -9.16
N GLN A 193 11.90 23.96 -9.12
CA GLN A 193 11.74 23.16 -10.32
C GLN A 193 10.24 23.10 -10.55
N PRO A 194 9.74 23.53 -11.73
CA PRO A 194 8.33 23.43 -12.03
C PRO A 194 7.90 21.98 -11.85
N LEU A 195 6.72 21.77 -11.26
CA LEU A 195 6.02 20.47 -11.18
C LEU A 195 5.67 19.86 -12.55
N GLU A 196 6.26 20.34 -13.64
CA GLU A 196 5.73 20.19 -14.98
C GLU A 196 6.89 20.17 -15.99
N GLN A 197 7.45 18.98 -16.23
CA GLN A 197 7.68 18.63 -17.64
C GLN A 197 6.33 18.19 -18.19
N ASN A 198 5.47 19.17 -18.46
CA ASN A 198 4.29 18.98 -19.30
C ASN A 198 4.79 18.64 -20.69
N HIS A 199 4.87 17.35 -21.00
CA HIS A 199 4.78 16.93 -22.39
C HIS A 199 3.38 17.37 -22.86
N PRO A 200 3.25 18.24 -23.87
CA PRO A 200 1.99 18.87 -24.25
C PRO A 200 0.88 17.88 -24.65
N ASP A 201 1.21 16.60 -24.84
CA ASP A 201 0.30 15.54 -25.25
C ASP A 201 -0.16 14.61 -24.10
N TYR A 202 0.31 14.78 -22.86
CA TYR A 202 0.06 13.79 -21.80
C TYR A 202 -0.34 14.41 -20.44
N PRO A 203 -1.31 13.79 -19.74
CA PRO A 203 -1.83 14.32 -18.48
C PRO A 203 -0.76 14.31 -17.37
N PRO A 204 -0.74 15.35 -16.51
CA PRO A 204 0.10 15.38 -15.32
C PRO A 204 -0.37 14.27 -14.37
N ASN A 205 0.55 13.58 -13.69
CA ASN A 205 0.33 12.45 -12.76
C ASN A 205 0.34 11.03 -13.34
N ARG A 206 0.92 10.79 -14.52
CA ARG A 206 1.25 9.40 -14.91
C ARG A 206 2.74 9.14 -14.76
N SER A 207 3.03 7.99 -14.17
CA SER A 207 4.33 7.35 -14.26
C SER A 207 4.49 6.69 -15.62
N TYR A 208 5.65 6.89 -16.24
CA TYR A 208 5.92 6.45 -17.62
C TYR A 208 7.04 5.42 -17.69
N GLN A 209 7.85 5.31 -16.64
CA GLN A 209 8.97 4.39 -16.62
C GLN A 209 8.59 3.10 -15.89
N PRO A 210 8.30 2.00 -16.60
CA PRO A 210 8.07 0.72 -15.94
C PRO A 210 9.36 0.28 -15.23
N ARG A 211 9.24 -0.11 -13.96
CA ARG A 211 10.36 -0.60 -13.14
C ARG A 211 10.96 -1.89 -13.70
N TYR A 212 10.16 -2.69 -14.40
CA TYR A 212 10.57 -3.96 -15.00
C TYR A 212 10.32 -3.94 -16.53
N PRO A 213 11.14 -3.20 -17.32
CA PRO A 213 10.98 -3.11 -18.77
C PRO A 213 11.07 -4.48 -19.44
N ASN A 214 10.09 -4.82 -20.28
CA ASN A 214 9.97 -6.13 -20.95
C ASN A 214 9.95 -7.35 -20.00
N GLN A 215 9.84 -7.12 -18.70
CA GLN A 215 9.89 -8.13 -17.63
C GLN A 215 8.69 -8.03 -16.68
N SER A 216 7.63 -7.35 -17.10
CA SER A 216 6.39 -7.26 -16.34
C SER A 216 5.16 -7.54 -17.19
N LEU A 217 4.13 -8.07 -16.55
CA LEU A 217 2.81 -8.29 -17.13
C LEU A 217 1.76 -7.80 -16.14
N PHE A 218 0.84 -6.96 -16.60
CA PHE A 218 -0.29 -6.50 -15.80
C PHE A 218 -1.58 -7.15 -16.29
N LEU A 219 -2.25 -7.88 -15.41
CA LEU A 219 -3.55 -8.50 -15.64
C LEU A 219 -4.62 -7.74 -14.86
N TRP A 220 -5.58 -7.19 -15.59
CA TRP A 220 -6.74 -6.53 -15.00
C TRP A 220 -7.95 -7.45 -15.02
N LEU A 221 -8.52 -7.74 -13.85
CA LEU A 221 -9.74 -8.53 -13.73
C LEU A 221 -10.93 -7.59 -13.61
N ASP A 222 -11.76 -7.61 -14.64
CA ASP A 222 -13.00 -6.88 -14.70
C ASP A 222 -14.21 -7.82 -14.55
N CYS A 223 -15.33 -7.28 -14.09
CA CYS A 223 -16.56 -8.04 -13.88
C CYS A 223 -17.79 -7.13 -14.04
N ASP A 224 -18.86 -7.68 -14.61
CA ASP A 224 -20.15 -6.98 -14.65
C ASP A 224 -20.58 -6.57 -13.23
N PRO A 225 -20.95 -5.30 -12.99
CA PRO A 225 -21.27 -4.81 -11.64
C PRO A 225 -22.41 -5.56 -10.96
N ARG A 226 -23.39 -6.09 -11.70
CA ARG A 226 -24.52 -6.83 -11.10
C ARG A 226 -24.04 -8.15 -10.53
N VAL A 227 -23.24 -8.89 -11.31
CA VAL A 227 -22.62 -10.15 -10.88
C VAL A 227 -21.65 -9.91 -9.73
N LEU A 228 -20.90 -8.81 -9.77
CA LEU A 228 -19.97 -8.45 -8.71
C LEU A 228 -20.67 -8.18 -7.38
N ASN A 229 -21.76 -7.40 -7.40
CA ASN A 229 -22.51 -7.05 -6.20
C ASN A 229 -23.11 -8.28 -5.53
N GLU A 230 -23.72 -9.20 -6.29
CA GLU A 230 -24.27 -10.46 -5.75
C GLU A 230 -23.18 -11.30 -5.03
N ARG A 231 -21.97 -11.34 -5.60
CA ARG A 231 -20.83 -12.04 -4.98
C ARG A 231 -20.35 -11.35 -3.71
N LEU A 232 -20.33 -10.01 -3.70
CA LEU A 232 -19.92 -9.23 -2.54
C LEU A 232 -20.90 -9.39 -1.38
N ASP A 233 -22.21 -9.37 -1.65
CA ASP A 233 -23.24 -9.59 -0.64
C ASP A 233 -23.13 -10.98 -0.01
N ALA A 234 -23.09 -12.03 -0.84
CA ALA A 234 -22.94 -13.41 -0.37
C ALA A 234 -21.64 -13.63 0.43
N ARG A 235 -20.59 -12.90 0.08
CA ARG A 235 -19.31 -12.94 0.79
C ARG A 235 -19.39 -12.27 2.15
N VAL A 236 -20.07 -11.12 2.28
CA VAL A 236 -20.29 -10.49 3.59
C VAL A 236 -21.08 -11.43 4.50
N ASP A 237 -22.12 -12.07 3.97
CA ASP A 237 -22.87 -13.10 4.71
C ASP A 237 -21.97 -14.25 5.18
N GLN A 238 -21.07 -14.71 4.32
CA GLN A 238 -20.09 -15.74 4.68
C GLN A 238 -19.13 -15.25 5.77
N MET A 239 -18.64 -14.01 5.69
CA MET A 239 -17.76 -13.43 6.71
C MET A 239 -18.45 -13.40 8.07
N VAL A 240 -19.72 -12.97 8.12
CA VAL A 240 -20.51 -12.98 9.36
C VAL A 240 -20.63 -14.39 9.92
N ARG A 241 -20.97 -15.38 9.09
CA ARG A 241 -21.06 -16.79 9.52
C ARG A 241 -19.72 -17.36 9.99
N SER A 242 -18.61 -16.91 9.40
CA SER A 242 -17.25 -17.29 9.78
C SER A 242 -16.76 -16.61 11.06
N GLY A 243 -17.55 -15.72 11.67
CA GLY A 243 -17.22 -15.08 12.94
C GLY A 243 -16.66 -13.67 12.83
N LEU A 244 -16.97 -12.93 11.76
CA LEU A 244 -16.57 -11.52 11.58
C LEU A 244 -16.84 -10.67 12.83
N VAL A 245 -18.04 -10.77 13.42
CA VAL A 245 -18.41 -9.98 14.59
C VAL A 245 -17.49 -10.27 15.78
N ALA A 246 -17.24 -11.55 16.06
CA ALA A 246 -16.36 -11.96 17.14
C ALA A 246 -14.89 -11.54 16.90
N GLU A 247 -14.44 -11.51 15.63
CA GLU A 247 -13.12 -10.97 15.28
C GLU A 247 -13.03 -9.46 15.57
N LEU A 248 -14.03 -8.69 15.15
CA LEU A 248 -14.09 -7.26 15.38
C LEU A 248 -14.16 -6.92 16.88
N ASP A 249 -14.94 -7.66 17.66
CA ASP A 249 -15.03 -7.46 19.11
C ASP A 249 -13.69 -7.66 19.82
N ARG A 250 -12.94 -8.70 19.43
CA ARG A 250 -11.58 -8.93 19.96
C ARG A 250 -10.64 -7.79 19.56
N PHE A 251 -10.64 -7.42 18.28
CA PHE A 251 -9.78 -6.36 17.77
C PHE A 251 -10.05 -5.01 18.46
N LEU A 252 -11.32 -4.65 18.68
CA LEU A 252 -11.70 -3.44 19.39
C LEU A 252 -11.36 -3.50 20.89
N THR A 253 -11.49 -4.66 21.51
CA THR A 253 -11.08 -4.85 22.91
C THR A 253 -9.58 -4.60 23.09
N ASP A 254 -8.76 -5.13 22.19
CA ASP A 254 -7.31 -4.91 22.21
C ASP A 254 -6.96 -3.45 21.93
N TYR A 255 -7.65 -2.81 20.98
CA TYR A 255 -7.52 -1.38 20.72
C TYR A 255 -7.79 -0.52 21.97
N PHE A 256 -8.94 -0.73 22.63
CA PHE A 256 -9.29 0.06 23.81
C PHE A 256 -8.31 -0.16 24.97
N ARG A 257 -7.81 -1.39 25.13
CA ARG A 257 -6.76 -1.67 26.12
C ARG A 257 -5.49 -0.88 25.84
N GLU A 258 -5.05 -0.78 24.58
CA GLU A 258 -3.88 0.02 24.22
C GLU A 258 -4.09 1.53 24.38
N VAL A 259 -5.30 2.03 24.11
CA VAL A 259 -5.63 3.45 24.35
C VAL A 259 -5.57 3.74 25.85
N ASP A 260 -6.19 2.91 26.69
CA ASP A 260 -6.15 3.05 28.15
C ASP A 260 -4.72 3.00 28.72
N LEU A 261 -3.85 2.17 28.14
CA LEU A 261 -2.44 2.11 28.53
C LEU A 261 -1.70 3.40 28.20
N ARG A 262 -1.88 3.93 26.97
CA ARG A 262 -1.26 5.19 26.54
C ARG A 262 -1.73 6.38 27.37
N ASP A 263 -3.02 6.43 27.70
CA ASP A 263 -3.57 7.49 28.54
C ASP A 263 -3.02 7.45 29.96
N LYS A 264 -2.79 6.25 30.51
CA LYS A 264 -2.14 6.07 31.83
C LYS A 264 -0.66 6.44 31.82
N GLU A 265 0.07 6.09 30.76
CA GLU A 265 1.48 6.45 30.61
C GLU A 265 1.67 7.97 30.45
N ALA A 266 0.77 8.63 29.71
CA ALA A 266 0.78 10.09 29.54
C ALA A 266 0.44 10.87 30.84
N GLN A 267 -0.23 10.22 31.81
CA GLN A 267 -0.63 10.81 33.09
C GLN A 267 0.33 10.49 34.25
N SER A 268 1.35 9.65 34.03
CA SER A 268 2.34 9.36 35.07
C SER A 268 3.36 10.50 35.17
N PRO A 269 3.49 11.18 36.33
CA PRO A 269 4.51 12.22 36.50
C PRO A 269 5.91 11.59 36.48
N MET A 270 6.84 12.24 35.77
CA MET A 270 8.28 12.04 35.95
C MET A 270 8.72 12.41 37.37
#